data_AF-A0A968F5I1-F1
#
_entry.id   AF-A0A968F5I1-F1
#
_cell.length_a   1.000
_cell.length_b   1.000
_cell.length_c   1.000
_cell.angle_alpha   90.00
_cell.angle_beta   90.00
_cell.angle_gamma   90.00
#
_symmetry.space_group_name_H-M   'P 1'
#
loop_
_entity.id
_entity.type
_entity.pdbx_description
1 polymer ?
#
loop_
_entity_poly.entity_id
_entity_poly.type
_entity_poly.pdbx_seq_one_letter_code
_entity_poly.pdbx_strand_id
1 'polypeptide(L)'
;MTEKFGLVFYPNSFILISLISLSWFWEAIVRKTDYSFKRQPPKVFWFAGIVAFFSFWNPDKLGVLSPISLVTSTSPIAFCMITPIYLSLYTLFYPDINLPLFRITSFIGILVAIIGIGMGFFMEDRLEGHYWSILHFPMLVTTVYCFLLGIRAPRL
;
A
#
# COMPACT_ATOMS: atom_id res chain seq x y z
N MET A 1 9.44 22.62 7.19
CA MET A 1 9.06 23.98 6.79
C MET A 1 10.30 24.64 6.24
N THR A 2 10.30 25.09 4.99
CA THR A 2 11.42 25.80 4.38
C THR A 2 10.94 27.17 3.97
N GLU A 3 11.65 28.23 4.36
CA GLU A 3 11.23 29.64 4.19
C GLU A 3 10.95 30.07 2.74
N LYS A 4 11.38 29.26 1.76
CA LYS A 4 11.31 29.58 0.33
C LYS A 4 10.03 29.08 -0.36
N PHE A 5 9.36 28.09 0.21
CA PHE A 5 8.13 27.51 -0.31
C PHE A 5 7.18 27.43 0.89
N GLY A 6 6.15 28.27 0.92
CA GLY A 6 5.13 28.27 1.97
C GLY A 6 4.43 26.92 2.13
N LEU A 7 3.36 26.85 2.92
CA LEU A 7 2.63 25.61 3.17
C LEU A 7 2.18 24.93 1.85
N VAL A 8 2.95 23.95 1.36
CA VAL A 8 2.59 23.18 0.16
C VAL A 8 1.61 22.11 0.59
N PHE A 9 0.32 22.44 0.50
CA PHE A 9 -0.74 21.48 0.68
C PHE A 9 -0.74 20.53 -0.52
N TYR A 10 -0.64 19.22 -0.28
CA TYR A 10 -0.80 18.17 -1.29
C TYR A 10 -2.23 17.63 -1.24
N PRO A 11 -3.20 18.29 -1.90
CA PRO A 11 -4.63 17.95 -1.79
C PRO A 11 -4.92 16.51 -2.23
N ASN A 12 -4.18 16.01 -3.20
CA ASN A 12 -4.34 14.65 -3.72
C ASN A 12 -4.18 13.58 -2.61
N SER A 13 -3.07 13.63 -1.87
CA SER A 13 -2.82 12.67 -0.78
C SER A 13 -3.86 12.80 0.33
N PHE A 14 -4.28 14.02 0.64
CA PHE A 14 -5.30 14.28 1.65
C PHE A 14 -6.66 13.65 1.29
N ILE A 15 -7.11 13.82 0.03
CA ILE A 15 -8.37 13.26 -0.46
C ILE A 15 -8.32 11.73 -0.45
N LEU A 16 -7.25 11.14 -0.98
CA LEU A 16 -7.11 9.68 -1.07
C LEU A 16 -7.09 9.04 0.33
N ILE A 17 -6.31 9.59 1.27
CA ILE A 17 -6.25 9.10 2.66
C ILE A 17 -7.61 9.27 3.34
N SER A 18 -8.31 10.39 3.14
CA SER A 18 -9.65 10.60 3.72
C SER A 18 -10.67 9.56 3.23
N LEU A 19 -10.67 9.25 1.92
CA LEU A 19 -11.54 8.22 1.36
C LEU A 19 -11.27 6.85 1.98
N ILE A 20 -10.01 6.51 2.20
CA ILE A 20 -9.62 5.26 2.86
C ILE A 20 -10.10 5.26 4.30
N SER A 21 -9.80 6.32 5.07
CA SER A 21 -10.26 6.44 6.46
C SER A 21 -11.77 6.27 6.58
N LEU A 22 -12.55 6.94 5.73
CA LEU A 22 -14.01 6.79 5.70
C LEU A 22 -14.45 5.37 5.37
N SER A 23 -13.78 4.72 4.42
CA SER A 23 -14.08 3.33 4.04
C SER A 23 -13.80 2.36 5.20
N TRP A 24 -12.75 2.61 5.97
CA TRP A 24 -12.44 1.84 7.18
C TRP A 24 -13.41 2.11 8.33
N PHE A 25 -13.81 3.37 8.54
CA PHE A 25 -14.88 3.70 9.50
C PHE A 25 -16.20 3.02 9.11
N TRP A 26 -16.53 2.98 7.83
CA TRP A 26 -17.70 2.27 7.33
C TRP A 26 -17.65 0.78 7.66
N GLU A 27 -16.48 0.14 7.51
CA GLU A 27 -16.31 -1.26 7.89
C GLU A 27 -16.42 -1.49 9.39
N ALA A 28 -15.92 -0.58 10.22
CA ALA A 28 -16.08 -0.67 11.68
C ALA A 28 -17.56 -0.64 12.11
N ILE A 29 -18.43 0.03 11.34
CA ILE A 29 -19.88 0.08 11.57
C ILE A 29 -20.57 -1.17 11.03
N VAL A 30 -20.27 -1.56 9.80
CA VAL A 30 -20.96 -2.65 9.08
C VAL A 30 -20.50 -4.05 9.52
N ARG A 31 -19.24 -4.17 9.97
CA ARG A 31 -18.61 -5.39 10.51
C ARG A 31 -18.84 -6.62 9.63
N LYS A 32 -18.73 -6.44 8.30
CA LYS A 32 -18.97 -7.50 7.33
C LYS A 32 -17.79 -8.47 7.20
N THR A 33 -16.59 -8.06 7.61
CA THR A 33 -15.41 -8.93 7.58
C THR A 33 -15.42 -9.89 8.77
N ASP A 34 -15.39 -11.18 8.47
CA ASP A 34 -15.09 -12.24 9.44
C ASP A 34 -13.57 -12.38 9.54
N TYR A 35 -13.02 -12.01 10.70
CA TYR A 35 -11.58 -12.11 10.99
C TYR A 35 -11.17 -13.51 11.44
N SER A 36 -12.03 -14.53 11.30
CA SER A 36 -11.65 -15.91 11.54
C SER A 36 -10.56 -16.35 10.55
N PHE A 37 -9.47 -16.90 11.08
CA PHE A 37 -8.32 -17.28 10.27
C PHE A 37 -8.69 -18.51 9.41
N LYS A 38 -8.90 -18.30 8.11
CA LYS A 38 -9.20 -19.38 7.17
C LYS A 38 -7.92 -19.88 6.49
N ARG A 39 -7.87 -21.18 6.23
CA ARG A 39 -6.69 -21.85 5.71
C ARG A 39 -6.51 -21.52 4.21
N GLN A 40 -5.81 -20.42 3.92
CA GLN A 40 -5.46 -20.04 2.56
C GLN A 40 -4.38 -20.96 1.96
N PRO A 41 -4.32 -21.09 0.62
CA PRO A 41 -3.24 -21.80 -0.03
C PRO A 41 -1.88 -21.13 0.30
N PRO A 42 -0.81 -21.92 0.52
CA PRO A 42 0.50 -21.40 0.94
C PRO A 42 1.07 -20.33 -0.01
N LYS A 43 0.70 -20.38 -1.30
CA LYS A 43 1.11 -19.40 -2.32
C LYS A 43 0.62 -17.99 -2.02
N VAL A 44 -0.58 -17.83 -1.46
CA VAL A 44 -1.14 -16.53 -1.09
C VAL A 44 -0.35 -15.95 0.08
N PHE A 45 -0.01 -16.78 1.07
CA PHE A 45 0.81 -16.37 2.21
C PHE A 45 2.23 -15.97 1.77
N TRP A 46 2.83 -16.76 0.88
CA TRP A 46 4.17 -16.50 0.33
C TRP A 46 4.21 -15.19 -0.47
N PHE A 47 3.23 -14.97 -1.35
CA PHE A 47 3.14 -13.75 -2.15
C PHE A 47 2.87 -12.51 -1.30
N ALA A 48 1.89 -12.59 -0.39
CA ALA A 48 1.54 -11.51 0.52
C ALA A 48 2.71 -11.09 1.43
N GLY A 49 3.41 -12.08 2.01
CA GLY A 49 4.53 -11.86 2.91
C GLY A 49 5.75 -11.28 2.21
N ILE A 50 6.11 -11.79 1.03
CA ILE A 50 7.28 -11.31 0.29
C ILE A 50 7.08 -9.89 -0.23
N VAL A 51 5.93 -9.60 -0.82
CA VAL A 51 5.71 -8.28 -1.41
C VAL A 51 5.54 -7.21 -0.32
N ALA A 52 4.94 -7.57 0.82
CA ALA A 52 4.97 -6.72 2.00
C ALA A 52 6.41 -6.48 2.46
N PHE A 53 7.21 -7.54 2.66
CA PHE A 53 8.60 -7.41 3.13
C PHE A 53 9.47 -6.54 2.21
N PHE A 54 9.35 -6.69 0.88
CA PHE A 54 10.06 -5.84 -0.08
C PHE A 54 9.61 -4.38 -0.04
N SER A 55 8.35 -4.11 0.30
CA SER A 55 7.85 -2.73 0.47
C SER A 55 8.47 -2.05 1.70
N PHE A 56 8.88 -2.82 2.73
CA PHE A 56 9.59 -2.28 3.90
C PHE A 56 11.08 -2.03 3.68
N TRP A 57 11.66 -2.58 2.60
CA TRP A 57 13.09 -2.47 2.34
C TRP A 57 13.41 -1.09 1.73
N ASN A 58 13.29 -0.04 2.54
CA ASN A 58 13.66 1.33 2.18
C ASN A 58 14.80 1.84 3.08
N PRO A 59 16.07 1.58 2.74
CA PRO A 59 17.18 2.32 3.34
C PRO A 59 17.06 3.82 3.03
N ASP A 60 16.89 4.64 4.07
CA ASP A 60 16.92 6.11 4.02
C ASP A 60 18.27 6.69 3.47
N LYS A 61 19.24 5.82 3.18
CA LYS A 61 20.50 6.15 2.50
C LYS A 61 20.81 5.12 1.41
N LEU A 62 20.95 5.60 0.17
CA LEU A 62 21.45 4.81 -0.96
C LEU A 62 22.78 4.14 -0.58
N GLY A 63 22.82 2.80 -0.63
CA GLY A 63 24.05 2.01 -0.46
C GLY A 63 24.29 1.38 0.92
N VAL A 64 23.41 1.58 1.91
CA VAL A 64 23.55 0.93 3.24
C VAL A 64 22.43 -0.10 3.44
N LEU A 65 22.65 -1.32 2.97
CA LEU A 65 21.79 -2.49 3.24
C LEU A 65 22.01 -2.99 4.67
N SER A 66 21.71 -2.17 5.68
CA SER A 66 21.83 -2.59 7.08
C SER A 66 20.47 -3.06 7.62
N PRO A 67 20.36 -4.23 8.26
CA PRO A 67 19.10 -4.71 8.86
C PRO A 67 18.48 -3.74 9.88
N ILE A 68 19.28 -2.83 10.43
CA ILE A 68 18.87 -1.79 11.38
C ILE A 68 18.07 -0.69 10.68
N SER A 69 18.31 -0.41 9.39
CA SER A 69 17.55 0.60 8.65
C SER A 69 16.07 0.24 8.50
N LEU A 70 15.72 -1.04 8.65
CA LEU A 70 14.35 -1.53 8.64
C LEU A 70 13.55 -1.09 9.88
N VAL A 71 14.25 -0.85 11.01
CA VAL A 71 13.65 -0.45 12.30
C VAL A 71 13.78 1.06 12.53
N THR A 72 14.82 1.70 11.97
CA THR A 72 15.06 3.14 12.15
C THR A 72 14.44 4.01 11.06
N SER A 73 14.03 3.43 9.93
CA SER A 73 13.39 4.19 8.85
C SER A 73 11.95 4.56 9.20
N THR A 74 11.53 5.76 8.81
CA THR A 74 10.13 6.20 8.87
C THR A 74 9.32 5.73 7.66
N SER A 75 9.98 5.17 6.64
CA SER A 75 9.35 4.66 5.41
C SER A 75 8.26 3.60 5.61
N PRO A 76 8.40 2.65 6.56
CA PRO A 76 7.34 1.73 6.92
C PRO A 76 6.02 2.37 7.34
N ILE A 77 6.06 3.61 7.86
CA ILE A 77 4.89 4.35 8.35
C ILE A 77 4.21 5.09 7.18
N ALA A 78 4.91 5.25 6.06
CA ALA A 78 4.34 5.87 4.88
C ALA A 78 3.14 5.05 4.39
N PHE A 79 2.07 5.76 4.06
CA PHE A 79 0.81 5.19 3.61
C PHE A 79 1.00 4.18 2.45
N CYS A 80 1.93 4.47 1.54
CA CYS A 80 2.31 3.60 0.43
C CYS A 80 2.79 2.20 0.88
N MET A 81 3.52 2.13 2.00
CA MET A 81 4.12 0.89 2.51
C MET A 81 3.18 0.11 3.42
N ILE A 82 2.27 0.79 4.13
CA ILE A 82 1.26 0.16 4.97
C ILE A 82 0.11 -0.46 4.16
N THR A 83 -0.30 0.19 3.06
CA THR A 83 -1.39 -0.28 2.19
C THR A 83 -1.24 -1.74 1.72
N PRO A 84 -0.08 -2.19 1.18
CA PRO A 84 0.09 -3.57 0.77
C PRO A 84 0.00 -4.56 1.94
N ILE A 85 0.36 -4.16 3.16
CA ILE A 85 0.21 -5.00 4.36
C ILE A 85 -1.27 -5.22 4.66
N TYR A 86 -2.05 -4.15 4.70
CA TYR A 86 -3.48 -4.27 4.96
C TYR A 86 -4.14 -5.15 3.91
N LEU A 87 -3.87 -4.91 2.62
CA LEU A 87 -4.42 -5.73 1.54
C LEU A 87 -3.98 -7.19 1.62
N SER A 88 -2.72 -7.44 1.98
CA SER A 88 -2.21 -8.78 2.27
C SER A 88 -2.98 -9.47 3.39
N LEU A 89 -3.24 -8.77 4.50
CA LEU A 89 -4.05 -9.29 5.61
C LEU A 89 -5.49 -9.57 5.18
N TYR A 90 -6.13 -8.64 4.46
CA TYR A 90 -7.49 -8.89 3.92
C TYR A 90 -7.53 -10.09 2.98
N THR A 91 -6.46 -10.32 2.20
CA THR A 91 -6.36 -11.50 1.33
C THR A 91 -6.32 -12.80 2.14
N LEU A 92 -5.81 -12.78 3.37
CA LEU A 92 -5.84 -13.96 4.26
C LEU A 92 -7.25 -14.29 4.76
N PHE A 93 -8.08 -13.27 4.97
CA PHE A 93 -9.47 -13.42 5.43
C PHE A 93 -10.48 -13.64 4.29
N TYR A 94 -10.03 -13.58 3.03
CA TYR A 94 -10.85 -13.88 1.86
C TYR A 94 -11.46 -15.30 1.92
N PRO A 95 -12.72 -15.56 1.50
CA PRO A 95 -13.65 -14.66 0.81
C PRO A 95 -14.54 -13.80 1.71
N ASP A 96 -14.56 -14.03 3.02
CA ASP A 96 -15.51 -13.43 3.97
C ASP A 96 -15.05 -12.05 4.46
N ILE A 97 -14.73 -11.18 3.50
CA ILE A 97 -14.30 -9.80 3.73
C ILE A 97 -15.33 -8.83 3.16
N ASN A 98 -15.33 -7.58 3.65
CA ASN A 98 -16.05 -6.51 2.97
C ASN A 98 -15.43 -6.22 1.60
N LEU A 99 -15.99 -6.88 0.57
CA LEU A 99 -15.55 -6.75 -0.82
C LEU A 99 -15.56 -5.29 -1.32
N PRO A 100 -16.58 -4.46 -1.03
CA PRO A 100 -16.51 -3.02 -1.31
C PRO A 100 -15.27 -2.33 -0.73
N LEU A 101 -14.98 -2.51 0.57
CA LEU A 101 -13.79 -1.92 1.20
C LEU A 101 -12.50 -2.43 0.53
N PHE A 102 -12.41 -3.73 0.29
CA PHE A 102 -11.25 -4.35 -0.34
C PHE A 102 -10.99 -3.78 -1.75
N ARG A 103 -12.05 -3.59 -2.55
CA ARG A 103 -11.98 -2.98 -3.88
C ARG A 103 -11.59 -1.51 -3.84
N ILE A 104 -12.18 -0.72 -2.93
CA ILE A 104 -11.85 0.72 -2.81
C ILE A 104 -10.40 0.89 -2.36
N THR A 105 -9.96 0.13 -1.35
CA THR A 105 -8.60 0.21 -0.81
C THR A 105 -7.56 -0.21 -1.85
N SER A 106 -7.82 -1.30 -2.58
CA SER A 106 -6.92 -1.76 -3.65
C SER A 106 -6.90 -0.79 -4.83
N PHE A 107 -8.03 -0.22 -5.24
CA PHE A 107 -8.09 0.79 -6.29
C PHE A 107 -7.33 2.08 -5.92
N ILE A 108 -7.53 2.60 -4.70
CA ILE A 108 -6.79 3.76 -4.23
C ILE A 108 -5.29 3.46 -4.14
N GLY A 109 -4.93 2.25 -3.70
CA GLY A 109 -3.54 1.79 -3.70
C GLY A 109 -2.90 1.80 -5.10
N ILE A 110 -3.63 1.40 -6.14
CA ILE A 110 -3.17 1.50 -7.54
C ILE A 110 -2.90 2.95 -7.92
N LEU A 111 -3.83 3.85 -7.62
CA LEU A 111 -3.68 5.29 -7.94
C LEU A 111 -2.45 5.88 -7.24
N VAL A 112 -2.27 5.60 -5.96
CA VAL A 112 -1.12 6.07 -5.18
C VAL A 112 0.19 5.51 -5.74
N ALA A 113 0.23 4.24 -6.11
CA ALA A 113 1.43 3.63 -6.69
C ALA A 113 1.79 4.22 -8.05
N ILE A 114 0.81 4.44 -8.94
CA ILE A 114 1.03 5.08 -10.25
C ILE A 114 1.54 6.51 -10.07
N ILE A 115 0.92 7.29 -9.18
CA ILE A 115 1.32 8.66 -8.90
C ILE A 115 2.74 8.68 -8.31
N GLY A 116 3.06 7.77 -7.39
CA GLY A 116 4.39 7.64 -6.79
C GLY A 116 5.49 7.28 -7.80
N ILE A 117 5.22 6.32 -8.69
CA ILE A 117 6.13 5.95 -9.79
C ILE A 117 6.29 7.14 -10.75
N GLY A 118 5.18 7.79 -11.14
CA GLY A 118 5.20 8.96 -12.01
C GLY A 118 6.04 10.09 -11.42
N MET A 119 5.83 10.43 -10.14
CA MET A 119 6.63 11.44 -9.45
C MET A 119 8.12 11.08 -9.45
N GLY A 120 8.49 9.82 -9.21
CA GLY A 120 9.87 9.37 -9.28
C GLY A 120 10.53 9.61 -10.64
N PHE A 121 9.80 9.48 -11.75
CA PHE A 121 10.32 9.82 -13.09
C PHE A 121 10.51 11.31 -13.35
N PHE A 122 9.79 12.18 -12.63
CA PHE A 122 9.86 13.64 -12.79
C PHE A 122 10.76 14.33 -11.75
N MET A 123 11.42 13.58 -10.85
CA MET A 123 12.37 14.15 -9.88
C MET A 123 13.64 14.65 -10.60
N GLU A 124 14.18 15.79 -10.14
CA GLU A 124 15.43 16.36 -10.68
C GLU A 124 16.62 15.41 -10.46
N ASP A 125 16.68 14.76 -9.30
CA ASP A 125 17.63 13.68 -9.05
C ASP A 125 17.09 12.36 -9.61
N ARG A 126 17.64 11.94 -10.75
CA ARG A 126 17.24 10.70 -11.42
C ARG A 126 17.58 9.45 -10.60
N LEU A 127 18.66 9.44 -9.82
CA LEU A 127 19.07 8.27 -9.03
C LEU A 127 18.07 8.03 -7.89
N GLU A 128 17.70 9.11 -7.18
CA GLU A 128 16.67 9.04 -6.14
C GLU A 128 15.29 8.75 -6.73
N GLY A 129 14.96 9.36 -7.87
CA GLY A 129 13.70 9.16 -8.57
C GLY A 129 13.48 7.72 -9.06
N HIS A 130 14.51 7.09 -9.63
CA HIS A 130 14.47 5.67 -10.03
C HIS A 130 14.30 4.75 -8.82
N TYR A 131 15.00 5.04 -7.72
CA TYR A 131 14.89 4.28 -6.49
C TYR A 131 13.48 4.36 -5.90
N TRP A 132 12.90 5.57 -5.85
CA TRP A 132 11.53 5.80 -5.42
C TRP A 132 10.51 5.02 -6.27
N SER A 133 10.72 4.98 -7.59
CA SER A 133 9.88 4.25 -8.53
C SER A 133 9.95 2.73 -8.34
N ILE A 134 11.15 2.19 -8.12
CA ILE A 134 11.36 0.76 -7.83
C ILE A 134 10.65 0.35 -6.55
N LEU A 135 10.67 1.21 -5.52
CA LEU A 135 10.01 0.94 -4.25
C LEU A 135 8.48 0.90 -4.35
N HIS A 136 7.89 1.72 -5.23
CA HIS A 136 6.44 1.75 -5.46
C HIS A 136 5.95 0.64 -6.40
N PHE A 137 6.86 -0.04 -7.10
CA PHE A 137 6.51 -1.12 -8.01
C PHE A 137 5.91 -2.36 -7.30
N PRO A 138 6.50 -2.89 -6.21
CA PRO A 138 5.87 -3.91 -5.36
C PRO A 138 4.45 -3.55 -4.89
N MET A 139 4.25 -2.28 -4.50
CA MET A 139 2.94 -1.76 -4.10
C MET A 139 1.95 -1.80 -5.27
N LEU A 140 2.37 -1.42 -6.48
CA LEU A 140 1.52 -1.51 -7.67
C LEU A 140 1.09 -2.96 -7.94
N VAL A 141 2.04 -3.89 -7.89
CA VAL A 141 1.77 -5.32 -8.15
C VAL A 141 0.78 -5.89 -7.15
N THR A 142 0.95 -5.62 -5.85
CA THR A 142 0.03 -6.10 -4.80
C THR A 142 -1.36 -5.50 -4.91
N THR A 143 -1.45 -4.19 -5.11
CA THR A 143 -2.73 -3.48 -5.19
C THR A 143 -3.52 -3.91 -6.43
N VAL A 144 -2.87 -4.11 -7.58
CA VAL A 144 -3.48 -4.68 -8.79
C VAL A 144 -3.94 -6.12 -8.54
N TYR A 145 -3.10 -6.96 -7.94
CA TYR A 145 -3.47 -8.35 -7.64
C TYR A 145 -4.72 -8.43 -6.74
N CYS A 146 -4.74 -7.65 -5.66
CA CYS A 146 -5.86 -7.59 -4.73
C CYS A 146 -7.13 -7.04 -5.39
N PHE A 147 -7.01 -6.02 -6.24
CA PHE A 147 -8.14 -5.48 -6.99
C PHE A 147 -8.75 -6.52 -7.94
N LEU A 148 -7.91 -7.25 -8.69
CA LEU A 148 -8.34 -8.33 -9.57
C LEU A 148 -9.00 -9.48 -8.79
N LEU A 149 -8.46 -9.84 -7.63
CA LEU A 149 -9.07 -10.83 -6.74
C LEU A 149 -10.45 -10.35 -6.26
N GLY A 150 -10.57 -9.08 -5.87
CA GLY A 150 -11.82 -8.46 -5.45
C GLY A 150 -12.88 -8.42 -6.56
N ILE A 151 -12.49 -8.25 -7.82
CA ILE A 151 -13.41 -8.31 -8.97
C ILE A 151 -13.88 -9.74 -9.25
N ARG A 152 -12.95 -10.71 -9.18
CA ARG A 152 -13.24 -12.13 -9.42
C ARG A 152 -14.05 -12.78 -8.30
N ALA A 153 -14.14 -12.14 -7.14
CA ALA A 153 -14.93 -12.62 -6.03
C ALA A 153 -16.42 -12.72 -6.42
N PRO A 154 -17.07 -13.89 -6.18
CA PRO A 154 -18.49 -14.03 -6.42
C PRO A 154 -19.25 -12.98 -5.60
N ARG A 155 -20.22 -12.31 -6.23
CA ARG A 155 -21.12 -11.39 -5.53
C ARG A 155 -21.96 -12.24 -4.58
N LEU A 156 -21.67 -12.19 -3.28
CA LEU A 156 -22.57 -12.65 -2.22
C LEU A 156 -23.76 -11.69 -2.12
#